data_AF-A0AAU6TQZ3-F1
#
_entry.id   AF-A0AAU6TQZ3-F1
#
_cell.length_a   1.000
_cell.length_b   1.000
_cell.length_c   1.000
_cell.angle_alpha   90.00
_cell.angle_beta   90.00
_cell.angle_gamma   90.00
#
_symmetry.space_group_name_H-M   'P 1'
#
loop_
_entity.id
_entity.type
_entity.pdbx_description
1 polymer ?
#
loop_
_entity_poly.entity_id
_entity_poly.type
_entity_poly.pdbx_seq_one_letter_code
_entity_poly.pdbx_strand_id
1 'polypeptide(L)' 'MPVPVVPVPAHLLADCPQPVIPDELTYGGAILLLTDAMKTIADCNHDKRAIREFEQMRASGAESNKGNML' A
#
# COMPACT_ATOMS: atom_id res chain seq x y z
N MET A 1 -13.35 28.99 -0.22
CA MET A 1 -12.40 28.46 0.78
C MET A 1 -11.85 27.14 0.24
N PRO A 2 -10.54 26.84 0.36
CA PRO A 2 -10.00 25.55 -0.08
C PRO A 2 -10.58 24.41 0.77
N VAL A 3 -10.87 23.27 0.14
CA VAL A 3 -11.37 22.07 0.83
C VAL A 3 -10.23 21.48 1.68
N PRO A 4 -10.45 21.19 2.97
CA PRO A 4 -9.45 20.53 3.80
C PRO A 4 -9.07 19.16 3.24
N VAL A 5 -7.77 18.89 3.10
CA VAL A 5 -7.28 17.56 2.71
C VAL A 5 -7.44 16.62 3.90
N VAL A 6 -8.31 15.62 3.78
CA VAL A 6 -8.42 14.55 4.78
C VAL A 6 -7.24 13.58 4.60
N PRO A 7 -6.42 13.34 5.64
CA PRO A 7 -5.31 12.39 5.56
C PRO A 7 -5.78 10.98 5.23
N VAL A 8 -4.96 10.22 4.51
CA VAL A 8 -5.22 8.79 4.30
C VAL A 8 -5.33 8.04 5.64
N PRO A 9 -6.30 7.12 5.78
CA PRO A 9 -6.42 6.30 6.98
C PRO A 9 -5.12 5.56 7.32
N ALA A 10 -4.67 5.66 8.57
CA ALA A 10 -3.40 5.08 9.02
C ALA A 10 -3.29 3.55 8.80
N HIS A 11 -4.43 2.83 8.83
CA HIS A 11 -4.45 1.38 8.57
C HIS A 11 -4.02 1.01 7.15
N LEU A 12 -4.16 1.91 6.16
CA LEU A 12 -3.68 1.70 4.79
C LEU A 12 -2.15 1.88 4.65
N LEU A 13 -1.51 2.43 5.69
CA LEU A 13 -0.06 2.58 5.78
C LEU A 13 0.56 1.61 6.79
N ALA A 14 -0.25 0.77 7.44
CA ALA A 14 0.19 -0.23 8.41
C ALA A 14 1.13 -1.26 7.78
N ASP A 15 1.93 -1.95 8.58
CA ASP A 15 2.90 -2.95 8.11
C ASP A 15 2.26 -4.08 7.29
N CYS A 16 3.06 -4.69 6.41
CA CYS A 16 2.56 -5.77 5.57
C CYS A 16 2.15 -6.96 6.45
N PRO A 17 0.99 -7.59 6.19
CA PRO A 17 0.53 -8.69 7.01
C PRO A 17 1.55 -9.83 6.95
N GLN A 18 1.88 -10.38 8.12
CA GLN A 18 2.72 -11.57 8.19
C GLN A 18 1.89 -12.81 7.86
N PRO A 19 2.45 -13.76 7.08
CA PRO A 19 1.77 -15.01 6.84
C PRO A 19 1.74 -15.86 8.12
N VAL A 20 0.68 -16.64 8.29
CA VAL A 20 0.60 -17.62 9.38
C VAL A 20 1.53 -18.78 9.07
N ILE A 21 2.44 -19.08 9.98
CA ILE A 21 3.31 -20.26 9.88
C ILE A 21 2.58 -21.44 10.53
N PRO A 22 2.37 -22.55 9.83
CA PRO A 22 1.72 -23.73 10.41
C PRO A 22 2.63 -24.44 11.42
N ASP A 23 2.02 -25.11 12.41
CA ASP A 23 2.74 -25.88 13.44
C ASP A 23 3.58 -27.01 12.84
N GLU A 24 3.08 -27.64 11.77
CA GLU A 24 3.82 -28.61 10.97
C GLU A 24 4.11 -28.04 9.58
N LEU A 25 5.39 -27.93 9.23
CA LEU A 25 5.82 -27.38 7.95
C LEU A 25 6.65 -28.42 7.17
N THR A 26 6.05 -28.97 6.12
CA THR A 26 6.80 -29.81 5.17
C THR A 26 7.71 -28.93 4.32
N TYR A 27 8.76 -29.53 3.73
CA TYR A 27 9.63 -28.80 2.80
C TYR A 27 8.86 -28.16 1.64
N GLY A 28 7.93 -28.90 1.02
CA GLY A 28 7.07 -28.37 -0.03
C GLY A 28 6.16 -27.23 0.46
N GLY A 29 5.61 -27.37 1.66
CA GLY A 29 4.81 -26.31 2.30
C GLY A 29 5.62 -25.04 2.56
N ALA A 30 6.90 -25.16 2.96
CA ALA A 30 7.78 -24.01 3.17
C ALA A 30 8.00 -23.21 1.88
N ILE A 31 8.16 -23.87 0.74
CA ILE A 31 8.33 -23.19 -0.56
C ILE A 31 7.07 -22.42 -0.95
N LEU A 32 5.89 -23.02 -0.75
CA LEU A 32 4.61 -22.35 -1.03
C LEU A 32 4.41 -21.15 -0.10
N LEU A 33 4.65 -21.33 1.21
CA LEU A 33 4.56 -20.26 2.21
C LEU A 33 5.49 -19.10 1.88
N LEU A 34 6.74 -19.38 1.48
CA LEU A 34 7.71 -18.35 1.07
C LEU A 34 7.25 -17.63 -0.20
N THR A 35 6.70 -18.36 -1.17
CA THR A 35 6.19 -17.77 -2.42
C THR A 35 5.03 -16.81 -2.13
N ASP A 36 4.07 -17.24 -1.31
CA ASP A 36 2.93 -16.42 -0.90
C ASP A 36 3.35 -15.20 -0.08
N ALA A 37 4.32 -15.38 0.82
CA ALA A 37 4.91 -14.29 1.60
C ALA A 37 5.56 -13.25 0.70
N MET A 38 6.39 -13.69 -0.26
CA MET A 38 7.07 -12.79 -1.20
C MET A 38 6.07 -12.01 -2.06
N LYS A 39 5.02 -12.67 -2.55
CA LYS A 39 3.94 -12.01 -3.29
C LYS A 39 3.24 -10.94 -2.45
N THR A 40 2.85 -11.31 -1.23
CA THR A 40 2.17 -10.40 -0.29
C THR A 40 3.03 -9.17 0.03
N ILE A 41 4.34 -9.36 0.22
CA ILE A 41 5.28 -8.26 0.46
C ILE A 41 5.40 -7.35 -0.77
N ALA A 42 5.46 -7.93 -1.98
CA ALA A 42 5.54 -7.17 -3.22
C ALA A 42 4.29 -6.30 -3.42
N ASP A 43 3.10 -6.91 -3.29
CA ASP A 43 1.81 -6.22 -3.45
C ASP A 43 1.65 -5.10 -2.41
N CYS A 44 1.90 -5.41 -1.13
CA CYS A 44 1.82 -4.43 -0.05
C CYS A 44 2.78 -3.24 -0.25
N ASN A 45 4.02 -3.49 -0.66
CA ASN A 45 4.99 -2.42 -0.90
C ASN A 45 4.58 -1.55 -2.10
N HIS A 46 3.99 -2.16 -3.13
CA HIS A 46 3.46 -1.44 -4.27
C HIS A 46 2.32 -0.50 -3.85
N ASP A 47 1.34 -1.02 -3.10
CA ASP A 47 0.19 -0.24 -2.63
C ASP A 47 0.62 0.93 -1.74
N LYS A 48 1.52 0.68 -0.77
CA LYS A 48 2.05 1.74 0.10
C LYS A 48 2.77 2.83 -0.66
N ARG A 49 3.50 2.47 -1.71
CA ARG A 49 4.18 3.44 -2.57
C ARG A 49 3.14 4.31 -3.30
N ALA A 50 2.14 3.68 -3.92
CA ALA A 50 1.08 4.39 -4.62
C ALA A 50 0.32 5.35 -3.70
N ILE A 51 -0.01 4.93 -2.48
CA ILE A 51 -0.66 5.77 -1.48
C ILE A 51 0.21 6.98 -1.11
N ARG A 52 1.52 6.78 -0.90
CA ARG A 52 2.45 7.88 -0.57
C ARG A 52 2.56 8.89 -1.71
N GLU A 53 2.63 8.41 -2.95
CA GLU A 53 2.67 9.27 -4.14
C GLU A 53 1.37 10.08 -4.27
N PHE A 54 0.21 9.45 -4.05
CA PHE A 54 -1.07 10.13 -4.06
C PHE A 54 -1.20 11.20 -2.95
N GLU A 55 -0.77 10.91 -1.73
CA GLU A 55 -0.77 11.90 -0.65
C GLU A 55 0.16 13.09 -0.95
N GLN A 56 1.30 12.85 -1.59
CA GLN A 56 2.20 13.93 -2.05
C GLN A 56 1.56 14.80 -3.14
N MET A 57 0.82 14.19 -4.07
CA MET A 57 0.08 14.93 -5.11
C MET A 57 -1.02 15.81 -4.50
N ARG A 58 -1.76 15.27 -3.52
CA ARG A 58 -2.81 16.02 -2.79
C ARG A 58 -2.22 17.16 -1.97
N ALA A 59 -1.10 16.92 -1.28
CA ALA A 59 -0.41 17.93 -0.47
C ALA A 59 0.22 19.05 -1.32
N SER A 60 0.70 18.74 -2.53
CA SER A 60 1.30 19.74 -3.45
C SER A 60 0.26 20.55 -4.24
N GLY A 61 -1.03 20.27 -4.12
CA GLY A 61 -2.09 20.98 -4.83
C GLY A 61 -2.12 20.73 -6.35
N ALA A 62 -1.42 19.68 -6.83
CA ALA A 62 -1.27 19.38 -8.25
C ALA A 62 -2.61 19.06 -8.96
N GLU A 63 -3.64 18.67 -8.20
CA GLU A 63 -4.99 18.45 -8.74
C GLU A 63 -5.79 19.75 -8.91
N SER A 64 -5.43 20.83 -8.23
CA SER A 64 -6.16 22.11 -8.28
C SER A 64 -6.01 22.85 -9.61
N ASN A 65 -5.10 22.43 -10.50
CA ASN A 65 -4.79 23.13 -11.77
C ASN A 65 -5.27 22.38 -13.03
N LYS A 66 -5.99 21.26 -12.89
CA LYS A 66 -6.49 20.50 -14.06
C LYS A 66 -7.91 20.91 -14.51
N GLY A 67 -8.58 21.76 -13.74
CA GLY A 67 -9.89 22.33 -14.06
C GLY A 67 -9.88 23.62 -14.88
N ASN A 68 -8.71 24.11 -15.33
CA ASN A 68 -8.59 25.32 -16.17
C ASN A 68 -7.93 25.03 -17.53
N MET A 69 -8.09 23.81 -18.05
CA MET A 69 -7.71 23.46 -19.42
C MET A 69 -8.88 22.78 -20.14
N LEU A 70 -10.04 23.43 -20.13
CA LEU A 70 -11.12 23.35 -21.12
C LEU A 70 -11.91 24.66 -21.07
#